data_AF-A0A7C3AJR1-F1
#
_entry.id   AF-A0A7C3AJR1-F1
#
_cell.length_a   1.000
_cell.length_b   1.000
_cell.length_c   1.000
_cell.angle_alpha   90.00
_cell.angle_beta   90.00
_cell.angle_gamma   90.00
#
_symmetry.space_group_name_H-M   'P 1'
#
loop_
_entity.id
_entity.type
_entity.pdbx_description
1 polymer ?
#
loop_
_entity_poly.entity_id
_entity_poly.type
_entity_poly.pdbx_seq_one_letter_code
_entity_poly.pdbx_strand_id
1 'polypeptide(L)' 'MSARARRALLVRGLVGQRPKIPRGLPAGAMLKCADNTGAKELRLIQVIGYKGRL' A
#
# COMPACT_ATOMS: atom_id res chain seq x y z
N MET A 1 -10.39 7.52 -16.66
CA MET A 1 -10.52 8.04 -15.27
C MET A 1 -10.70 9.54 -15.37
N SER A 2 -11.75 10.13 -14.77
CA SER A 2 -12.02 11.57 -14.91
C SER A 2 -10.95 12.42 -14.21
N ALA A 3 -10.70 13.63 -14.70
CA ALA A 3 -9.71 14.56 -14.15
C ALA A 3 -9.96 14.85 -12.65
N ARG A 4 -11.23 14.89 -12.23
CA ARG A 4 -11.64 15.11 -10.84
C ARG A 4 -11.22 13.96 -9.91
N ALA A 5 -11.38 12.71 -10.36
CA ALA A 5 -10.96 11.54 -9.59
C ALA A 5 -9.43 11.46 -9.45
N ARG A 6 -8.69 11.83 -10.51
CA ARG A 6 -7.23 11.94 -10.46
C ARG A 6 -6.76 12.99 -9.45
N ARG A 7 -7.40 14.16 -9.41
CA ARG A 7 -7.05 15.24 -8.48
C ARG A 7 -7.29 14.85 -7.02
N ALA A 8 -8.37 14.12 -6.73
CA ALA A 8 -8.66 13.62 -5.38
C ALA A 8 -7.62 12.62 -4.87
N LEU A 9 -7.06 11.78 -5.75
CA LEU A 9 -5.99 10.83 -5.39
C LEU A 9 -4.70 11.57 -5.01
N LEU A 10 -4.32 12.59 -5.78
CA LEU A 10 -3.14 13.43 -5.51
C LEU A 10 -3.22 14.13 -4.14
N VAL A 11 -4.37 14.74 -3.81
CA VAL A 11 -4.55 15.43 -2.51
C VAL A 11 -4.45 14.46 -1.32
N ARG A 12 -4.80 13.19 -1.50
CA ARG A 12 -4.70 12.16 -0.46
C ARG A 12 -3.34 11.44 -0.43
N GLY A 13 -2.38 11.86 -1.24
CA GLY A 13 -1.09 11.16 -1.40
C GLY A 13 -1.22 9.74 -1.98
N LEU A 14 -2.38 9.40 -2.55
CA LEU A 14 -2.62 8.13 -3.19
C LEU A 14 -2.03 8.21 -4.60
N VAL A 15 -1.01 7.40 -4.85
CA VAL A 15 -0.42 7.28 -6.18
C VAL A 15 -1.49 6.75 -7.14
N GLY A 16 -1.55 7.35 -8.33
CA GLY A 16 -2.49 7.00 -9.39
C GLY A 16 -2.26 5.61 -9.98
N GLN A 17 -2.18 5.49 -11.31
CA GLN A 17 -1.94 4.21 -11.95
C GLN A 17 -0.50 3.76 -11.72
N ARG A 18 -0.31 2.65 -11.00
CA ARG A 18 0.98 1.98 -10.84
C ARG A 18 1.05 0.77 -11.78
N PRO A 19 2.23 0.45 -12.35
CA PRO A 19 2.41 -0.79 -13.10
C PRO A 19 2.13 -1.99 -12.19
N LYS A 20 1.57 -3.05 -12.78
CA LYS A 20 1.30 -4.30 -12.05
C LYS A 20 2.60 -5.07 -11.88
N ILE A 21 3.16 -5.03 -10.67
CA ILE A 21 4.35 -5.81 -10.29
C ILE A 21 3.96 -7.06 -9.50
N PRO A 22 4.82 -8.11 -9.46
CA PRO A 22 4.63 -9.24 -8.56
C PRO A 22 4.52 -8.80 -7.09
N ARG A 23 3.59 -9.39 -6.35
CA ARG A 23 3.40 -9.10 -4.91
C ARG A 23 4.18 -10.11 -4.07
N GLY A 24 5.36 -9.72 -3.59
CA GLY A 24 6.26 -10.61 -2.83
C GLY A 24 5.99 -10.69 -1.32
N LEU A 25 5.12 -9.83 -0.78
CA LEU A 25 4.85 -9.76 0.67
C LEU A 25 3.44 -10.28 0.98
N PRO A 26 3.31 -11.46 1.61
CA PRO A 26 2.01 -11.97 2.08
C PRO A 26 1.58 -11.31 3.40
N ALA A 27 0.31 -11.51 3.77
CA ALA A 27 -0.17 -11.17 5.11
C ALA A 27 0.62 -11.96 6.18
N GLY A 28 0.92 -11.30 7.29
CA GLY A 28 1.75 -11.82 8.37
C GLY A 28 3.25 -11.63 8.19
N ALA A 29 3.73 -11.15 7.02
CA ALA A 29 5.15 -10.90 6.79
C ALA A 29 5.74 -9.90 7.79
N MET A 30 6.94 -10.20 8.29
CA MET A 30 7.71 -9.32 9.16
C MET A 30 8.63 -8.43 8.33
N LEU A 31 8.57 -7.13 8.55
CA LEU A 31 9.32 -6.11 7.84
C LEU A 31 10.23 -5.38 8.83
N LYS A 32 11.46 -5.06 8.42
CA LYS A 32 12.30 -4.14 9.19
C LYS A 32 11.73 -2.73 9.09
N CYS A 33 11.59 -2.04 10.21
CA CYS A 33 11.21 -0.64 10.20
C CYS A 33 12.39 0.20 9.71
N ALA A 34 12.17 0.99 8.66
CA ALA A 34 13.18 1.89 8.08
C ALA A 34 12.92 3.36 8.45
N ASP A 35 12.17 3.58 9.53
CA ASP A 35 11.92 4.89 10.10
C ASP A 35 12.65 5.05 11.45
N ASN A 36 12.54 6.22 12.05
CA ASN A 36 13.12 6.55 13.36
C ASN A 36 12.05 6.69 14.46
N THR A 37 10.87 6.09 14.28
CA THR A 37 9.75 6.22 15.23
C THR A 37 9.94 5.37 16.48
N GLY A 38 10.90 4.44 16.47
CA GLY A 38 11.24 3.56 17.60
C GLY A 38 10.78 2.11 17.44
N ALA A 39 9.98 1.80 16.42
CA ALA A 39 9.68 0.41 16.06
C ALA A 39 10.89 -0.26 15.39
N LYS A 40 11.16 -1.52 15.71
CA LYS A 40 12.23 -2.32 15.08
C LYS A 40 11.71 -3.13 13.90
N GLU A 41 10.54 -3.74 14.08
CA GLU A 41 9.89 -4.59 13.09
C GLU A 41 8.40 -4.29 13.01
N LEU A 42 7.82 -4.50 11.83
CA LEU A 42 6.41 -4.31 11.53
C LEU A 42 5.84 -5.60 10.96
N ARG A 43 4.65 -6.00 11.42
CA ARG A 43 3.90 -7.12 10.86
C ARG A 43 2.88 -6.60 9.85
N LEU A 44 2.92 -7.10 8.62
CA LEU A 44 1.92 -6.77 7.61
C LEU A 44 0.59 -7.45 7.92
N ILE A 45 -0.44 -6.67 8.26
CA ILE A 45 -1.77 -7.22 8.58
C ILE A 45 -2.59 -7.42 7.30
N GLN A 46 -2.75 -6.36 6.50
CA GLN A 46 -3.57 -6.37 5.29
C GLN A 46 -3.09 -5.34 4.28
N VAL A 47 -3.42 -5.55 2.99
CA VAL A 47 -3.18 -4.58 1.91
C VAL A 47 -4.45 -3.78 1.64
N ILE A 48 -4.30 -2.44 1.64
CA ILE A 48 -5.39 -1.52 1.28
C ILE A 48 -5.83 -1.79 -0.16
N GLY A 49 -7.14 -1.91 -0.38
CA GLY A 49 -7.73 -2.13 -1.71
C GLY A 49 -7.80 -3.59 -2.17
N TYR A 50 -7.46 -4.55 -1.31
CA TYR A 50 -7.75 -5.96 -1.57
C TYR A 50 -9.27 -6.20 -1.60
N LYS A 51 -9.77 -6.84 -2.66
CA LYS A 51 -11.22 -7.07 -2.90
C LYS A 51 -11.67 -8.51 -2.63
N GLY A 52 -10.80 -9.36 -2.09
CA GLY A 52 -11.06 -10.79 -1.97
C GLY A 52 -10.72 -11.58 -3.24
N ARG A 53 -10.81 -12.91 -3.13
CA ARG A 53 -10.78 -13.86 -4.24
C ARG A 53 -11.86 -14.92 -3.98
N LEU A 54 -12.59 -15.31 -5.02
CA LEU A 54 -13.51 -16.45 -5.03
C LEU A 54 -12.79 -17.68 -5.59
#